data_AF-A0A816QU89-F1
#
_entry.id   AF-A0A816QU89-F1
#
_cell.length_a   1.000
_cell.length_b   1.000
_cell.length_c   1.000
_cell.angle_alpha   90.00
_cell.angle_beta   90.00
_cell.angle_gamma   90.00
#
_symmetry.space_group_name_H-M   'P 1'
#
loop_
_entity.id
_entity.type
_entity.pdbx_description
1 polymer ?
#
loop_
_entity_poly.entity_id
_entity_poly.type
_entity_poly.pdbx_seq_one_letter_code
_entity_poly.pdbx_strand_id
1 'polypeptide(L)'
;MNGLVFDSVEEETLLNAMNDELPKIQEQVYYGQIESRTNVLDKLLSESGLSRYNPQIIGGGKNKPRYVSLASSTKSGESMLDDDVNYLHSSETSDDVKYVTHLLAVDVTTKKGMKLLHEGVRYLIGGSKSARLGVLFSSSPNVDPYSLLFIK
;
A
#
# COMPACT_ATOMS: atom_id res chain seq x y z
N MET A 1 0.72 2.95 -21.33
CA MET A 1 0.35 4.03 -22.26
C MET A 1 -0.18 5.20 -21.43
N ASN A 2 0.26 6.44 -21.66
CA ASN A 2 -0.21 7.64 -20.95
C ASN A 2 -0.33 7.54 -19.41
N GLY A 3 0.59 6.81 -18.77
CA GLY A 3 0.59 6.57 -17.31
C GLY A 3 0.03 5.21 -16.88
N LEU A 4 -0.72 4.52 -17.75
CA LEU A 4 -1.16 3.14 -17.53
C LEU A 4 -0.01 2.14 -17.74
N VAL A 5 0.09 1.16 -16.85
CA VAL A 5 1.09 0.08 -16.90
C VAL A 5 0.42 -1.20 -17.35
N PHE A 6 0.98 -1.84 -18.38
CA PHE A 6 0.53 -3.12 -18.90
C PHE A 6 1.63 -4.18 -18.69
N ASP A 7 1.24 -5.40 -18.35
CA ASP A 7 2.19 -6.49 -18.09
C ASP A 7 2.81 -7.06 -19.37
N SER A 8 2.06 -7.07 -20.47
CA SER A 8 2.55 -7.34 -21.82
C SER A 8 2.18 -6.17 -22.74
N VAL A 9 3.11 -5.79 -23.61
CA VAL A 9 2.88 -4.78 -24.64
C VAL A 9 2.55 -5.51 -25.93
N GLU A 10 1.35 -6.07 -25.99
CA GLU A 10 0.78 -6.60 -27.23
C GLU A 10 0.11 -5.46 -28.00
N GLU A 11 0.19 -5.50 -29.32
CA GLU A 11 -0.37 -4.47 -30.20
C GLU A 11 -1.86 -4.26 -29.94
N GLU A 12 -2.62 -5.35 -29.78
CA GLU A 12 -4.05 -5.30 -29.46
C GLU A 12 -4.32 -4.60 -28.12
N THR A 13 -3.49 -4.83 -27.11
CA THR A 13 -3.63 -4.17 -25.79
C THR A 13 -3.38 -2.67 -25.89
N LEU A 14 -2.40 -2.26 -26.71
CA LEU A 14 -2.14 -0.85 -26.98
C LEU A 14 -3.32 -0.21 -27.71
N LEU A 15 -3.82 -0.84 -28.78
CA LEU A 15 -4.94 -0.33 -29.58
C LEU A 15 -6.21 -0.19 -28.73
N ASN A 16 -6.51 -1.18 -27.89
CA ASN A 16 -7.65 -1.12 -26.98
C ASN A 16 -7.50 0.03 -25.99
N ALA A 17 -6.31 0.19 -25.39
CA ALA A 17 -6.07 1.29 -24.46
C ALA A 17 -6.20 2.66 -25.15
N MET A 18 -5.75 2.79 -26.40
CA MET A 18 -5.95 4.01 -27.21
C MET A 18 -7.43 4.29 -27.45
N ASN A 19 -8.20 3.26 -27.80
CA ASN A 19 -9.64 3.37 -28.04
C ASN A 19 -10.42 3.73 -26.76
N ASP A 20 -9.95 3.29 -25.60
CA ASP A 20 -10.57 3.61 -24.30
C ASP A 20 -10.23 5.04 -23.81
N GLU A 21 -9.03 5.54 -24.12
CA GLU A 21 -8.59 6.87 -23.70
C GLU A 21 -9.08 7.99 -24.62
N LEU A 22 -9.19 7.74 -25.93
CA LEU A 22 -9.58 8.77 -26.89
C LEU A 22 -10.93 9.45 -26.57
N PRO A 23 -12.01 8.72 -26.23
CA PRO A 23 -13.29 9.33 -25.86
C PRO A 23 -13.17 10.22 -24.61
N LYS A 24 -12.36 9.83 -23.62
CA LYS A 24 -12.15 10.62 -22.39
C LYS A 24 -11.45 11.94 -22.71
N ILE A 25 -10.45 11.91 -23.58
CA ILE A 25 -9.76 13.14 -24.03
C ILE A 25 -10.74 14.03 -24.80
N GLN A 26 -11.54 13.46 -25.69
CA GLN A 26 -12.57 14.21 -26.43
C GLN A 26 -13.61 14.85 -25.51
N GLU A 27 -14.04 14.12 -24.47
CA GLU A 27 -14.93 14.63 -23.43
C GLU A 27 -14.31 15.82 -22.68
N GLN A 28 -13.04 15.71 -22.27
CA GLN A 28 -12.33 16.82 -21.61
C GLN A 28 -12.18 18.05 -22.52
N VAL A 29 -11.98 17.86 -23.83
CA VAL A 29 -11.98 18.96 -24.81
C VAL A 29 -13.38 19.58 -24.91
N TYR A 30 -14.43 18.76 -25.00
CA TYR A 30 -15.81 19.23 -25.11
C TYR A 30 -16.24 20.09 -23.92
N TYR A 31 -15.85 19.69 -22.70
CA TYR A 31 -16.12 20.45 -21.49
C TYR A 31 -15.12 21.59 -21.22
N GLY A 32 -14.21 21.87 -22.16
CA GLY A 32 -13.24 22.97 -22.04
C GLY A 32 -12.15 22.76 -20.98
N GLN A 33 -11.93 21.52 -20.53
CA GLN A 33 -10.85 21.18 -19.60
C GLN A 33 -9.48 21.08 -20.30
N ILE A 34 -9.49 20.83 -21.62
CA ILE A 34 -8.32 20.88 -22.50
C ILE A 34 -8.50 22.05 -23.48
N GLU A 35 -7.57 23.00 -23.42
CA GLU A 35 -7.51 24.15 -24.33
C GLU A 35 -6.31 24.02 -25.28
N SER A 36 -6.20 24.90 -26.29
CA SER A 36 -5.09 24.88 -27.26
C SER A 36 -3.68 25.00 -26.65
N ARG A 37 -3.57 25.60 -25.46
CA ARG A 37 -2.30 25.78 -24.73
C ARG A 37 -2.03 24.70 -23.67
N THR A 38 -2.95 23.76 -23.50
CA THR A 38 -2.82 22.71 -22.49
C THR A 38 -1.89 21.61 -23.00
N ASN A 39 -0.85 21.26 -22.23
CA ASN A 39 -0.12 20.02 -22.47
C ASN A 39 -0.98 18.83 -22.02
N VAL A 40 -1.55 18.13 -23.00
CA VAL A 40 -2.48 17.02 -22.77
C VAL A 40 -1.83 15.90 -21.95
N LEU A 41 -0.58 15.55 -22.23
CA LEU A 41 0.09 14.46 -21.52
C LEU A 41 0.34 14.81 -20.05
N ASP A 42 0.84 16.02 -19.78
CA ASP A 42 1.07 16.48 -18.41
C ASP A 42 -0.24 16.54 -17.62
N LYS A 43 -1.32 16.98 -18.27
CA LYS A 43 -2.66 17.02 -17.67
C LYS A 43 -3.11 15.62 -17.26
N LEU A 44 -3.06 14.64 -18.17
CA LEU A 44 -3.45 13.25 -17.88
C LEU A 44 -2.62 12.63 -16.74
N LEU A 45 -1.31 12.85 -16.76
CA LEU A 45 -0.40 12.37 -15.71
C LEU A 45 -0.63 13.07 -14.37
N SER A 46 -1.05 14.34 -14.36
CA SER A 46 -1.33 15.08 -13.12
C SER A 46 -2.65 14.67 -12.46
N GLU A 47 -3.66 14.25 -13.22
CA GLU A 47 -4.98 13.90 -12.69
C GLU A 47 -5.03 12.50 -12.10
N SER A 48 -4.32 11.56 -12.71
CA SER A 48 -4.43 10.13 -12.38
C SER A 48 -3.10 9.46 -12.08
N GLY A 49 -1.97 10.16 -12.29
CA GLY A 49 -0.64 9.61 -12.13
C GLY A 49 -0.21 9.54 -10.67
N LEU A 50 0.29 8.38 -10.28
CA LEU A 50 1.10 8.25 -9.07
C LEU A 50 2.56 8.54 -9.41
N SER A 51 3.24 9.28 -8.55
CA SER A 51 4.66 9.64 -8.76
C SER A 51 5.57 8.41 -8.88
N ARG A 52 5.20 7.29 -8.25
CA ARG A 52 5.99 6.06 -8.28
C ARG A 52 5.09 4.83 -8.43
N TYR A 53 5.40 4.01 -9.42
CA TYR A 53 4.79 2.70 -9.59
C TYR A 53 5.42 1.67 -8.62
N ASN A 54 4.57 0.94 -7.90
CA ASN A 54 4.97 -0.22 -7.12
C ASN A 54 4.17 -1.46 -7.56
N PRO A 55 4.77 -2.40 -8.32
CA PRO A 55 4.07 -3.57 -8.83
C PRO A 55 3.60 -4.53 -7.72
N GLN A 56 4.16 -4.46 -6.52
CA GLN A 56 3.70 -5.28 -5.39
C GLN A 56 2.38 -4.79 -4.79
N ILE A 57 1.99 -3.53 -5.05
CA ILE A 57 0.77 -2.92 -4.53
C ILE A 57 -0.29 -2.83 -5.63
N ILE A 58 0.10 -2.34 -6.81
CA ILE A 58 -0.82 -1.97 -7.91
C ILE A 58 -0.78 -2.99 -9.05
N GLY A 59 0.25 -3.85 -9.10
CA GLY A 59 0.46 -4.74 -10.24
C GLY A 59 -0.73 -5.65 -10.50
N GLY A 60 -1.38 -5.45 -11.65
CA GLY A 60 -2.47 -6.28 -12.16
C GLY A 60 -2.03 -7.63 -12.73
N GLY A 61 -0.74 -7.95 -12.68
CA GLY A 61 -0.16 -9.17 -13.24
C GLY A 61 -0.43 -10.44 -12.43
N LYS A 62 0.46 -11.45 -12.59
CA LYS A 62 0.32 -12.81 -12.03
C LYS A 62 0.01 -12.90 -10.53
N ASN A 63 0.23 -11.82 -9.77
CA ASN A 63 -0.05 -11.75 -8.35
C ASN A 63 -1.37 -10.99 -8.12
N LYS A 64 -2.50 -11.69 -8.28
CA LYS A 64 -3.82 -11.17 -7.90
C LYS A 64 -3.80 -10.68 -6.45
N PRO A 65 -4.58 -9.63 -6.11
CA PRO A 65 -4.67 -9.16 -4.73
C PRO A 65 -5.08 -10.32 -3.83
N ARG A 66 -4.25 -10.60 -2.83
CA ARG A 66 -4.47 -11.69 -1.89
C ARG A 66 -5.27 -11.15 -0.71
N TYR A 67 -6.53 -11.53 -0.64
CA TYR A 67 -7.38 -11.23 0.50
C TYR A 67 -7.32 -12.39 1.49
N VAL A 68 -7.07 -12.06 2.76
CA VAL A 68 -7.07 -13.02 3.86
C VAL A 68 -8.07 -12.53 4.91
N SER A 69 -8.98 -13.40 5.32
CA SER A 69 -9.97 -13.07 6.36
C SER A 69 -9.31 -13.04 7.72
N LEU A 70 -9.29 -11.87 8.38
CA LEU A 70 -8.80 -11.73 9.75
C LEU A 70 -9.67 -12.51 10.76
N ALA A 71 -10.97 -12.67 10.48
CA ALA A 71 -11.88 -13.45 11.32
C ALA A 71 -11.54 -14.95 11.36
N SER A 72 -10.84 -15.47 10.35
CA SER A 72 -10.43 -16.88 10.32
C SER A 72 -9.16 -17.17 11.13
N SER A 73 -8.47 -16.13 11.62
CA SER A 73 -7.24 -16.27 12.41
C SER A 73 -7.49 -16.57 13.89
N THR A 74 -8.74 -16.57 14.34
CA THR A 74 -9.13 -16.93 15.71
C THR A 74 -9.32 -18.45 15.80
N LYS A 75 -8.23 -19.21 15.87
CA LYS A 75 -8.34 -20.64 16.24
C LYS A 75 -8.49 -20.73 17.77
N SER A 76 -9.56 -21.40 18.22
CA SER A 76 -9.72 -21.82 19.62
C SER A 76 -9.95 -20.71 20.66
N GLY A 77 -10.76 -19.69 20.34
CA GLY A 77 -11.26 -18.73 21.33
C GLY A 77 -10.24 -17.69 21.82
N GLU A 78 -8.96 -17.82 21.46
CA GLU A 78 -7.92 -16.83 21.68
C GLU A 78 -7.67 -16.05 20.37
N SER A 79 -7.75 -14.73 20.46
CA SER A 79 -7.50 -13.84 19.33
C SER A 79 -5.99 -13.64 19.22
N MET A 80 -5.33 -14.34 18.28
CA MET A 80 -3.90 -14.16 17.99
C MET A 80 -3.52 -12.70 17.67
N LEU A 81 -4.49 -11.85 17.35
CA LEU A 81 -4.28 -10.44 17.06
C LEU A 81 -4.29 -9.56 18.32
N ASP A 82 -4.87 -10.01 19.42
CA ASP A 82 -5.00 -9.19 20.63
C ASP A 82 -3.81 -9.38 21.59
N ASP A 83 -3.24 -10.59 21.67
CA ASP A 83 -2.13 -10.88 22.61
C ASP A 83 -0.73 -10.79 21.96
N ASP A 84 -0.56 -11.14 20.68
CA ASP A 84 0.76 -11.21 20.03
C ASP A 84 1.14 -9.97 19.20
N VAL A 85 0.20 -9.06 18.94
CA VAL A 85 0.41 -7.91 18.05
C VAL A 85 0.55 -6.62 18.85
N ASN A 86 1.71 -5.97 18.71
CA ASN A 86 1.92 -4.65 19.28
C ASN A 86 1.32 -3.59 18.35
N TYR A 87 0.34 -2.84 18.86
CA TYR A 87 -0.28 -1.73 18.12
C TYR A 87 0.39 -0.41 18.45
N LEU A 88 0.87 0.27 17.40
CA LEU A 88 1.41 1.62 17.45
C LEU A 88 0.37 2.60 16.91
N HIS A 89 0.28 3.74 17.59
CA HIS A 89 -0.67 4.81 17.32
C HIS A 89 0.09 6.12 17.13
N SER A 90 -0.49 7.06 16.37
CA SER A 90 0.02 8.42 16.36
C SER A 90 -0.25 9.09 17.72
N SER A 91 0.67 9.97 18.13
CA SER A 91 0.60 10.65 19.43
C SER A 91 -0.76 11.33 19.64
N GLU A 92 -1.28 11.30 20.86
CA GLU A 92 -2.56 11.89 21.28
C GLU A 92 -3.83 11.25 20.69
N THR A 93 -3.71 10.17 19.91
CA THR A 93 -4.88 9.56 19.24
C THR A 93 -5.15 8.12 19.70
N SER A 94 -4.65 7.71 20.87
CA SER A 94 -4.78 6.33 21.37
C SER A 94 -6.25 5.92 21.54
N ASP A 95 -7.08 6.84 22.03
CA ASP A 95 -8.49 6.56 22.36
C ASP A 95 -9.42 6.75 21.16
N ASP A 96 -8.90 7.26 20.03
CA ASP A 96 -9.69 7.49 18.82
C ASP A 96 -9.94 6.18 18.08
N VAL A 97 -11.16 6.04 17.56
CA VAL A 97 -11.52 4.92 16.67
C VAL A 97 -10.68 4.98 15.39
N LYS A 98 -9.97 3.88 15.11
CA LYS A 98 -9.15 3.73 13.89
C LYS A 98 -9.90 2.93 12.84
N TYR A 99 -10.13 3.52 11.67
CA TYR A 99 -10.84 2.86 10.57
C TYR A 99 -9.94 1.86 9.82
N VAL A 100 -8.63 2.04 9.88
CA VAL A 100 -7.66 1.21 9.13
C VAL A 100 -6.58 0.69 10.06
N THR A 101 -6.29 -0.61 9.95
CA THR A 101 -5.16 -1.25 10.64
C THR A 101 -4.18 -1.77 9.60
N HIS A 102 -2.95 -1.28 9.62
CA HIS A 102 -1.86 -1.81 8.81
C HIS A 102 -1.09 -2.84 9.63
N LEU A 103 -1.07 -4.10 9.20
CA LEU A 103 -0.30 -5.16 9.85
C LEU A 103 1.05 -5.33 9.13
N LEU A 104 2.15 -5.16 9.86
CA LEU A 104 3.50 -5.39 9.38
C LEU A 104 4.09 -6.64 10.02
N ALA A 105 4.37 -7.65 9.21
CA ALA A 105 5.25 -8.74 9.60
C ALA A 105 6.69 -8.36 9.24
N VAL A 106 7.55 -8.20 10.24
CA VAL A 106 8.91 -7.67 10.08
C VAL A 106 9.93 -8.62 10.68
N ASP A 107 10.93 -8.97 9.87
CA ASP A 107 12.15 -9.61 10.36
C ASP A 107 13.17 -8.56 10.83
N VAL A 108 13.21 -8.33 12.14
CA VAL A 108 14.09 -7.32 12.78
C VAL A 108 15.58 -7.67 12.69
N THR A 109 15.91 -8.92 12.40
CA THR A 109 17.31 -9.35 12.21
C THR A 109 17.86 -8.87 10.87
N THR A 110 16.99 -8.49 9.93
CA THR A 110 17.39 -8.07 8.58
C THR A 110 17.34 -6.55 8.42
N LYS A 111 18.32 -6.00 7.68
CA LYS A 111 18.32 -4.58 7.30
C LYS A 111 17.07 -4.17 6.51
N LYS A 112 16.49 -5.10 5.72
CA LYS A 112 15.27 -4.84 4.96
C LYS A 112 14.04 -4.75 5.87
N GLY A 113 13.93 -5.64 6.86
CA GLY A 113 12.85 -5.59 7.84
C GLY A 113 12.93 -4.32 8.69
N MET A 114 14.10 -3.98 9.21
CA MET A 114 14.27 -2.73 9.97
C MET A 114 13.92 -1.47 9.15
N LYS A 115 14.24 -1.45 7.85
CA LYS A 115 13.81 -0.37 6.95
C LYS A 115 12.29 -0.32 6.77
N LEU A 116 11.63 -1.48 6.67
CA LEU A 116 10.18 -1.56 6.55
C LEU A 116 9.49 -1.05 7.82
N LEU A 117 9.98 -1.45 9.00
CA LEU A 117 9.49 -0.94 10.28
C LEU A 117 9.66 0.58 10.38
N HIS A 118 10.83 1.09 9.98
CA HIS A 118 11.11 2.53 9.97
C HIS A 118 10.12 3.32 9.10
N GLU A 119 9.80 2.82 7.90
CA GLU A 119 8.78 3.44 7.05
C GLU A 119 7.36 3.31 7.63
N GLY A 120 7.04 2.21 8.32
CA GLY A 120 5.79 2.06 9.05
C GLY A 120 5.63 3.10 10.18
N VAL A 121 6.70 3.36 10.94
CA VAL A 121 6.71 4.40 11.97
C VAL A 121 6.61 5.79 11.34
N ARG A 122 7.34 6.06 10.25
CA ARG A 122 7.20 7.33 9.51
C ARG A 122 5.79 7.56 9.00
N TYR A 123 5.09 6.51 8.57
CA TYR A 123 3.69 6.60 8.15
C TYR A 123 2.78 7.07 9.30
N LEU A 124 3.00 6.59 10.52
CA LEU A 124 2.26 7.06 11.69
C LEU A 124 2.61 8.51 12.06
N ILE A 125 3.90 8.88 12.04
CA ILE A 125 4.37 10.24 12.35
C ILE A 125 3.86 11.24 11.30
N GLY A 126 3.81 10.84 10.03
CA GLY A 126 3.43 11.68 8.88
C GLY A 126 1.95 12.06 8.81
N GLY A 127 1.11 11.64 9.77
CA GLY A 127 -0.21 12.24 9.96
C GLY A 127 -1.42 11.33 9.76
N SER A 128 -1.27 10.00 9.77
CA SER A 128 -2.45 9.13 9.76
C SER A 128 -3.10 9.08 11.15
N LYS A 129 -3.99 10.04 11.43
CA LYS A 129 -4.81 10.05 12.66
C LYS A 129 -5.85 8.94 12.68
N SER A 130 -6.23 8.46 11.50
CA SER A 130 -7.31 7.48 11.31
C SER A 130 -6.83 6.03 11.18
N ALA A 131 -5.51 5.79 11.20
CA ALA A 131 -4.95 4.45 11.10
C ALA A 131 -4.10 4.08 12.32
N ARG A 132 -4.00 2.77 12.58
CA ARG A 132 -3.03 2.17 13.50
C ARG A 132 -2.13 1.18 12.80
N LEU A 133 -0.99 0.90 13.42
CA LEU A 133 0.03 -0.01 12.91
C LEU A 133 0.17 -1.20 13.86
N GLY A 134 -0.20 -2.41 13.44
CA GLY A 134 0.13 -3.63 14.18
C GLY A 134 1.45 -4.18 13.70
N VAL A 135 2.37 -4.49 14.61
CA VAL A 135 3.69 -5.03 14.27
C VAL A 135 3.83 -6.45 14.83
N LEU A 136 4.12 -7.39 13.94
CA LEU A 136 4.49 -8.76 14.25
C LEU A 136 5.97 -8.95 13.95
N PHE A 137 6.75 -9.26 14.99
CA PHE A 137 8.17 -9.52 14.85
C PHE A 137 8.40 -10.99 14.53
N SER A 138 9.08 -11.26 13.42
CA SER A 138 9.66 -12.58 13.17
C SER A 138 11.16 -12.52 13.44
N SER A 139 11.68 -13.58 14.04
CA SER A 139 13.11 -13.87 14.07
C SER A 139 13.31 -15.19 13.34
N SER A 140 14.25 -15.25 12.41
CA SER A 140 14.61 -16.54 11.81
C SER A 140 15.09 -17.49 12.91
N PRO A 141 14.69 -18.78 12.91
CA PRO A 141 14.87 -19.70 14.04
C PRO A 141 16.32 -20.13 14.31
N ASN A 142 17.31 -19.43 13.75
CA ASN A 142 18.73 -19.72 13.91
C ASN A 142 19.46 -18.76 14.87
N VAL A 143 18.71 -17.94 15.61
CA VAL A 143 19.26 -17.09 16.67
C VAL A 143 18.42 -17.29 17.92
N ASP A 144 19.09 -17.65 19.01
CA ASP A 144 18.49 -18.07 20.27
C ASP A 144 17.29 -17.21 20.70
N PRO A 145 16.19 -17.83 21.15
CA PRO A 145 14.96 -17.15 21.58
C PRO A 145 15.14 -16.24 22.80
N TYR A 146 16.34 -16.21 23.41
CA TYR A 146 16.70 -15.36 24.54
C TYR A 146 17.31 -14.01 24.14
N SER A 147 17.46 -13.71 22.85
CA SER A 147 18.11 -12.47 22.39
C SER A 147 17.18 -11.25 22.26
N LEU A 148 15.86 -11.40 22.43
CA LEU A 148 14.89 -10.29 22.37
C LEU A 148 14.37 -9.96 23.77
N LEU A 149 15.26 -9.40 24.60
CA LEU A 149 14.85 -8.63 25.78
C LEU A 149 14.35 -7.27 25.32
N PHE A 150 13.03 -7.11 25.20
CA PHE A 150 12.41 -5.80 25.31
C PHE A 150 12.11 -5.54 26.78
N ILE A 151 12.86 -4.59 27.35
CA ILE A 151 12.62 -4.06 28.69
C ILE A 151 11.26 -3.34 28.65
N LYS A 152 10.43 -3.68 29.65
CA LYS A 152 9.10 -3.12 29.92
C LYS A 152 9.14 -1.61 30.17
#